data_AF-A0A925GRN7-F1
#
_entry.id   AF-A0A925GRN7-F1
#
_cell.length_a   1.000
_cell.length_b   1.000
_cell.length_c   1.000
_cell.angle_alpha   90.00
_cell.angle_beta   90.00
_cell.angle_gamma   90.00
#
_symmetry.space_group_name_H-M   'P 1'
#
loop_
_entity.id
_entity.type
_entity.pdbx_description
1 polymer ?
#
loop_
_entity_poly.entity_id
_entity_poly.type
_entity_poly.pdbx_seq_one_letter_code
_entity_poly.pdbx_strand_id
1 'polypeptide(L)'
;MIDGRIRNVSDRTFRRLIVYYEVLDSDKKVLTRQQGSLDEAELEPGKEAAFSAQMQSHARAVYYRFEVTDGNGRELRGVNTGPFPLGE
;
A
#
# COMPACT_ATOMS: atom_id res chain seq x y z
N MET A 1 1.30 12.15 6.55
CA MET A 1 0.75 10.81 6.82
C MET A 1 -0.25 10.53 5.72
N ILE A 2 -0.31 9.29 5.22
CA ILE A 2 -1.34 8.88 4.28
C ILE A 2 -2.26 7.93 5.01
N ASP A 3 -3.55 8.16 4.86
CA ASP A 3 -4.62 7.30 5.32
C ASP A 3 -5.35 6.74 4.10
N GLY A 4 -5.67 5.46 4.16
CA GLY A 4 -6.31 4.76 3.06
C GLY A 4 -7.15 3.59 3.53
N ARG A 5 -7.88 3.01 2.59
CA ARG A 5 -8.63 1.78 2.80
C ARG A 5 -8.25 0.75 1.74
N ILE A 6 -8.11 -0.49 2.17
CA ILE A 6 -8.00 -1.63 1.27
C ILE A 6 -9.27 -2.47 1.39
N ARG A 7 -9.75 -2.98 0.26
CA ARG A 7 -10.88 -3.92 0.22
C ARG A 7 -10.39 -5.26 -0.30
N ASN A 8 -10.79 -6.35 0.35
CA ASN A 8 -10.61 -7.68 -0.20
C ASN A 8 -11.68 -7.94 -1.28
N VAL A 9 -11.24 -7.97 -2.54
CA VAL A 9 -12.09 -8.24 -3.70
C VAL A 9 -12.01 -9.69 -4.20
N SER A 10 -11.33 -10.56 -3.44
CA SER A 10 -11.20 -11.99 -3.72
C SER A 10 -12.16 -12.82 -2.85
N ASP A 11 -12.42 -14.06 -3.25
CA ASP A 11 -13.18 -15.06 -2.48
C ASP A 11 -12.36 -15.73 -1.35
N ARG A 12 -11.15 -15.26 -1.05
CA ARG A 12 -10.27 -15.83 -0.01
C ARG A 12 -10.02 -14.85 1.11
N THR A 13 -10.00 -15.33 2.35
CA THR A 13 -9.55 -14.56 3.51
C THR A 13 -8.03 -14.40 3.51
N PHE A 14 -7.55 -13.17 3.68
CA PHE A 14 -6.12 -12.88 3.83
C PHE A 14 -5.76 -12.63 5.28
N ARG A 15 -4.58 -13.09 5.70
CA ARG A 15 -4.07 -12.93 7.06
C ARG A 15 -2.71 -12.27 7.03
N ARG A 16 -2.43 -11.46 8.06
CA ARG A 16 -1.13 -10.78 8.25
C ARG A 16 -0.73 -10.00 6.99
N LEU A 17 -1.69 -9.24 6.47
CA LEU A 17 -1.45 -8.37 5.34
C LEU A 17 -0.46 -7.29 5.74
N ILE A 18 0.52 -7.06 4.87
CA ILE A 18 1.47 -5.96 5.02
C ILE A 18 1.28 -5.04 3.83
N VAL A 19 0.91 -3.79 4.11
CA VAL A 19 0.82 -2.75 3.08
C VAL A 19 2.16 -2.04 3.03
N TYR A 20 2.73 -1.95 1.85
CA TYR A 20 3.91 -1.15 1.56
C TYR A 20 3.50 0.12 0.82
N TYR A 21 4.11 1.21 1.24
CA TYR A 21 4.07 2.51 0.60
C TYR A 21 5.39 2.73 -0.12
N GLU A 22 5.34 2.96 -1.42
CA GLU A 22 6.51 3.25 -2.24
C GLU A 22 6.45 4.66 -2.80
N VAL A 23 7.54 5.40 -2.63
CA VAL A 23 7.74 6.73 -3.20
C VAL A 23 8.52 6.58 -4.50
N LEU A 24 8.06 7.22 -5.57
CA LEU A 24 8.68 7.16 -6.88
C LEU A 24 9.06 8.55 -7.39
N ASP A 25 10.10 8.59 -8.22
CA ASP A 25 10.53 9.80 -8.93
C ASP A 25 9.74 10.03 -10.23
N SER A 26 10.09 11.09 -10.99
CA SER A 26 9.47 11.43 -12.28
C SER A 26 9.57 10.31 -13.33
N ASP A 27 10.58 9.45 -13.23
CA ASP A 27 10.82 8.29 -14.11
C ASP A 27 10.11 7.02 -13.59
N LYS A 28 9.32 7.15 -12.51
CA LYS A 28 8.64 6.06 -11.79
C LYS A 28 9.61 5.03 -11.21
N LYS A 29 10.83 5.44 -10.85
CA LYS A 29 11.77 4.62 -10.09
C LYS A 29 11.50 4.73 -8.60
N VAL A 30 11.53 3.60 -7.90
CA VAL A 30 11.34 3.55 -6.44
C VAL A 30 12.53 4.23 -5.75
N LEU A 31 12.24 5.31 -5.03
CA LEU A 31 13.20 6.03 -4.19
C LEU A 31 13.30 5.41 -2.80
N THR A 32 12.15 5.04 -2.23
CA THR A 32 12.05 4.40 -0.92
C THR A 32 10.78 3.57 -0.82
N ARG A 33 10.83 2.56 0.05
CA ARG A 33 9.72 1.65 0.37
C ARG A 33 9.58 1.56 1.88
N GLN A 34 8.37 1.76 2.38
CA GLN A 34 8.08 1.80 3.80
C GLN A 34 6.87 0.94 4.11
N GLN A 35 6.89 0.28 5.26
CA GLN A 35 5.74 -0.48 5.73
C GLN A 35 4.71 0.44 6.36
N GLY A 36 3.45 0.29 5.95
CA GLY A 36 2.29 0.89 6.60
C GLY A 36 1.73 0.00 7.71
N SER A 37 0.92 0.61 8.56
CA SER A 37 0.15 -0.06 9.60
C SER A 37 -1.24 -0.38 9.08
N LEU A 38 -1.66 -1.63 9.21
CA LEU A 38 -3.02 -2.09 8.93
C LEU A 38 -3.69 -2.41 10.27
N ASP A 39 -4.89 -1.86 10.51
CA ASP A 39 -5.60 -2.06 11.77
C ASP A 39 -6.18 -3.48 11.94
N GLU A 40 -6.36 -4.22 10.84
CA GLU A 40 -6.91 -5.57 10.85
C GLU A 40 -5.86 -6.65 10.57
N ALA A 41 -5.82 -7.69 11.42
CA ALA A 41 -4.93 -8.83 11.25
C ALA A 41 -5.42 -9.84 10.20
N GLU A 42 -6.71 -9.81 9.87
CA GLU A 42 -7.37 -10.67 8.89
C GLU A 42 -8.36 -9.83 8.08
N LEU A 43 -8.44 -10.08 6.77
CA LEU A 43 -9.37 -9.40 5.87
C LEU A 43 -10.18 -10.44 5.08
N GLU A 44 -11.43 -10.64 5.50
CA GLU A 44 -12.36 -11.57 4.85
C GLU A 44 -12.84 -11.06 3.48
N PRO A 45 -13.35 -11.94 2.60
CA PRO A 45 -13.94 -11.55 1.33
C PRO A 45 -14.97 -10.43 1.46
N GLY A 46 -14.78 -9.36 0.67
CA GLY A 46 -15.67 -8.20 0.64
C GLY A 46 -15.45 -7.18 1.75
N LYS A 47 -14.66 -7.47 2.78
CA LYS A 47 -14.35 -6.56 3.89
C LYS A 47 -13.32 -5.50 3.52
N GLU A 48 -13.34 -4.40 4.26
CA GLU A 48 -12.46 -3.26 4.11
C GLU A 48 -11.69 -3.02 5.41
N ALA A 49 -10.40 -2.77 5.30
CA ALA A 49 -9.54 -2.38 6.42
C ALA A 49 -8.92 -1.00 6.15
N ALA A 50 -8.83 -0.20 7.22
CA ALA A 50 -8.08 1.04 7.19
C ALA A 50 -6.58 0.76 7.34
N PHE A 51 -5.77 1.53 6.60
CA PHE A 51 -4.33 1.52 6.78
C PHE A 51 -3.80 2.96 6.85
N SER A 52 -2.65 3.10 7.50
CA SER A 52 -1.91 4.36 7.56
C SER A 52 -0.44 4.15 7.21
N ALA A 53 0.15 5.11 6.50
CA ALA A 53 1.57 5.11 6.15
C ALA A 53 2.21 6.47 6.47
N GLN A 54 3.44 6.43 6.98
CA GLN A 54 4.22 7.64 7.17
C GLN A 54 4.94 7.98 5.87
N MET A 55 4.53 9.08 5.22
CA MET A 55 5.26 9.68 4.12
C MET A 55 6.60 10.21 4.61
N GLN A 56 7.71 9.61 4.18
CA GLN A 56 8.99 10.30 4.18
C GLN A 56 9.11 11.17 2.93
N SER A 57 9.37 12.46 3.14
CA SER A 57 9.59 13.40 2.05
C SER A 57 10.98 13.17 1.44
N HIS A 58 11.02 12.98 0.13
CA HIS A 58 12.25 12.96 -0.66
C HIS A 58 12.20 14.12 -1.66
N ALA A 59 13.31 14.83 -1.85
CA ALA A 59 13.37 15.98 -2.76
C ALA A 59 13.02 15.65 -4.23
N ARG A 60 13.06 14.37 -4.62
CA ARG A 60 12.73 13.87 -5.96
C ARG A 60 11.39 13.12 -6.01
N ALA A 61 10.63 13.11 -4.93
CA ALA A 61 9.37 12.39 -4.85
C ALA A 61 8.32 13.06 -5.76
N VAL A 62 7.76 12.31 -6.71
CA VAL A 62 6.71 12.78 -7.62
C VAL A 62 5.46 11.91 -7.57
N TYR A 63 5.61 10.60 -7.35
CA TYR A 63 4.48 9.68 -7.26
C TYR A 63 4.57 8.81 -6.01
N TYR A 64 3.44 8.20 -5.68
CA TYR A 64 3.39 7.10 -4.73
C TYR A 64 2.56 5.93 -5.24
N ARG A 65 2.88 4.71 -4.82
CA ARG A 65 2.04 3.54 -5.06
C ARG A 65 1.98 2.65 -3.81
N PHE A 66 1.01 1.77 -3.78
CA PHE A 66 0.85 0.77 -2.74
C PHE A 66 1.15 -0.62 -3.26
N GLU A 67 1.80 -1.42 -2.44
CA GLU A 67 1.93 -2.86 -2.65
C GLU A 67 1.41 -3.57 -1.42
N VAL A 68 0.91 -4.79 -1.59
CA VAL A 68 0.40 -5.58 -0.48
C VAL A 68 1.05 -6.95 -0.54
N THR A 69 1.53 -7.46 0.59
CA THR A 69 2.00 -8.84 0.72
C THR A 69 1.20 -9.58 1.77
N ASP A 70 1.14 -10.90 1.65
CA ASP A 70 0.68 -11.75 2.75
C ASP A 70 1.78 -11.94 3.82
N GLY A 71 1.42 -12.64 4.91
CA GLY A 71 2.35 -12.92 6.01
C GLY A 71 3.54 -13.82 5.67
N ASN A 72 3.59 -14.40 4.47
CA ASN A 72 4.74 -15.16 3.95
C ASN A 72 5.62 -14.30 3.03
N GLY A 73 5.33 -13.00 2.90
CA GLY A 73 6.04 -12.08 2.01
C GLY A 73 5.68 -12.24 0.53
N ARG A 74 4.62 -13.00 0.22
CA ARG A 74 4.15 -13.14 -1.16
C ARG A 74 3.35 -11.91 -1.56
N GLU A 75 3.73 -11.31 -2.68
CA GLU A 75 3.00 -10.18 -3.25
C GLU A 75 1.58 -10.59 -3.65
N LEU A 76 0.63 -9.75 -3.26
CA LEU A 76 -0.77 -9.84 -3.62
C LEU A 76 -1.08 -8.79 -4.68
N ARG A 77 -1.82 -9.21 -5.70
CA ARG A 77 -2.22 -8.31 -6.78
C ARG A 77 -3.30 -7.36 -6.27
N GLY A 78 -2.96 -6.08 -6.14
CA GLY A 78 -3.91 -5.02 -5.87
C GLY A 78 -4.57 -4.48 -7.15
N VAL A 79 -5.71 -3.81 -6.96
CA VAL A 79 -6.39 -3.01 -7.99
C VAL A 79 -6.37 -1.56 -7.52
N ASN A 80 -6.13 -0.62 -8.43
CA ASN A 80 -6.05 0.81 -8.12
C ASN A 80 -5.01 1.12 -7.02
N THR A 81 -3.79 0.62 -7.19
CA THR A 81 -2.70 0.84 -6.23
C THR A 81 -1.72 1.95 -6.64
N GLY A 82 -2.06 2.73 -7.68
CA GLY A 82 -1.22 3.80 -8.22
C GLY A 82 -0.42 3.39 -9.47
N PRO A 83 0.63 4.14 -9.84
CA PRO A 83 1.15 5.31 -9.13
C PRO A 83 0.17 6.49 -9.16
N PHE A 84 -0.02 7.12 -8.00
CA PHE A 84 -0.77 8.36 -7.80
C PHE A 84 0.22 9.54 -7.71
N PRO A 85 -0.10 10.71 -8.28
CA PRO A 85 0.75 11.88 -8.13
C PRO A 85 0.78 12.33 -6.66
N LEU A 86 1.96 12.69 -6.17
CA LEU A 86 2.08 13.51 -4.98
C LEU A 86 1.55 14.89 -5.40
N GLY A 87 0.45 15.34 -4.78
CA GLY A 87 -0.10 16.67 -5.06
C GLY A 87 0.95 17.76 -4.83
N GLU A 88 0.81 18.88 -5.55
CA GLU A 88 1.55 20.12 -5.27
C GLU A 88 1.19 20.72 -3.90
#